data_AF-A0A2P5HH84-F1
#
_entry.id   AF-A0A2P5HH84-F1
#
_cell.length_a   1.000
_cell.length_b   1.000
_cell.length_c   1.000
_cell.angle_alpha   90.00
_cell.angle_beta   90.00
_cell.angle_gamma   90.00
#
_symmetry.space_group_name_H-M   'P 1'
#
loop_
_entity.id
_entity.type
_entity.pdbx_description
1 polymer ?
#
loop_
_entity_poly.entity_id
_entity_poly.type
_entity_poly.pdbx_seq_one_letter_code
_entity_poly.pdbx_strand_id
1 'polypeptide(L)'
;MASAREAGKPALQQRPVVSSFLYKFVDENGERKAKVALFKRSGQVRTYQYRWAVVSGSIDPEDPSPQAAAWREIREETTLTESSLELMRQGKSYVLPDESIGREWTIFPFAFRLKEASEGGKGEDAIQLDWEHETWAWYDPFEVEDSERFGAVPRLAESLRRVWFEKDLGPEAGAVLTKGLEKLKTDYGSGARQLAGNALEILSDIVAKMDTHQPPEQWWTRVRFASWHIWKNGRESMGAAVLSALLSALRGIERRIRQLNGKPVAGWRDAALDELDRLVVSRRDAARAITVTLTNFLEKQMASDSRRVRTVKVLTISESSTITCALREVVANSDISLDLRILESRPLFEGVSLASELSKQVPSPQASTNEPISEGEQRHTGSAPKLLITLYTDASSALASDNVDVVLIGSVRIAETGAVSNKTGSLPAILSAKHVSPKAKIVIISETEKVATPGAAGAHVVENNDPAQLMHAWTAGFNGERIRTAAGTLPSRHCAFAQHDNNRSNHAAEVHVSNVSFEWIPPDLIDVYLTERGQLTVEDIAKLSETLGTEEERFFRDI
;
A
#
# COMPACT_ATOMS: atom_id res chain seq x y z
N MET A 1 -2.83 -12.25 -64.84
CA MET A 1 -2.70 -11.27 -63.73
C MET A 1 -2.57 -12.07 -62.45
N ALA A 2 -1.33 -12.27 -61.98
CA ALA A 2 -1.06 -12.95 -60.73
C ALA A 2 -1.04 -11.91 -59.60
N SER A 3 -1.86 -12.18 -58.58
CA SER A 3 -1.94 -11.42 -57.32
C SER A 3 -0.56 -11.43 -56.65
N ALA A 4 -0.03 -10.23 -56.42
CA ALA A 4 1.13 -10.02 -55.57
C ALA A 4 0.74 -10.40 -54.14
N ARG A 5 1.38 -11.44 -53.61
CA ARG A 5 1.37 -11.78 -52.19
C ARG A 5 2.07 -10.65 -51.44
N GLU A 6 1.38 -10.00 -50.51
CA GLU A 6 2.02 -9.21 -49.46
C GLU A 6 3.02 -10.11 -48.73
N ALA A 7 4.31 -9.79 -48.85
CA ALA A 7 5.36 -10.41 -48.07
C ALA A 7 5.15 -10.02 -46.61
N GLY A 8 4.80 -11.00 -45.76
CA GLY A 8 4.64 -10.78 -44.32
C GLY A 8 5.93 -10.21 -43.72
N LYS A 9 5.82 -9.07 -43.03
CA LYS A 9 6.95 -8.47 -42.30
C LYS A 9 7.55 -9.49 -41.33
N PRO A 10 8.89 -9.53 -41.15
CA PRO A 10 9.52 -10.41 -40.18
C PRO A 10 8.98 -10.11 -38.77
N ALA A 11 8.74 -11.16 -37.97
CA ALA A 11 8.27 -11.01 -36.60
C ALA A 11 9.33 -10.27 -35.75
N LEU A 12 8.89 -9.27 -35.00
CA LEU A 12 9.76 -8.50 -34.10
C LEU A 12 10.17 -9.34 -32.90
N GLN A 13 11.43 -9.25 -32.48
CA GLN A 13 11.89 -9.91 -31.26
C GLN A 13 11.37 -9.16 -30.02
N GLN A 14 10.51 -9.81 -29.24
CA GLN A 14 10.01 -9.26 -27.97
C GLN A 14 11.10 -9.22 -26.91
N ARG A 15 11.23 -8.07 -26.24
CA ARG A 15 12.22 -7.83 -25.19
C ARG A 15 11.63 -7.00 -24.05
N PRO A 16 11.46 -7.56 -22.85
CA PRO A 16 11.09 -6.77 -21.68
C PRO A 16 12.30 -5.99 -21.16
N VAL A 17 12.11 -4.69 -20.91
CA VAL A 17 13.17 -3.77 -20.48
C VAL A 17 12.69 -2.83 -19.39
N VAL A 18 13.60 -2.39 -18.53
CA VAL A 18 13.36 -1.35 -17.53
C VAL A 18 13.83 0.00 -18.03
N SER A 19 13.23 1.08 -17.54
CA SER A 19 13.68 2.45 -17.78
C SER A 19 13.64 3.23 -16.48
N SER A 20 14.82 3.52 -15.94
CA SER A 20 15.03 4.06 -14.60
C SER A 20 15.41 5.54 -14.66
N PHE A 21 14.45 6.41 -14.41
CA PHE A 21 14.63 7.85 -14.35
C PHE A 21 15.18 8.25 -12.97
N LEU A 22 16.36 8.87 -12.92
CA LEU A 22 16.94 9.36 -11.67
C LEU A 22 16.62 10.85 -11.51
N TYR A 23 16.06 11.22 -10.36
CA TYR A 23 15.62 12.57 -10.05
C TYR A 23 16.41 13.16 -8.88
N LYS A 24 16.66 14.47 -8.96
CA LYS A 24 16.96 15.30 -7.78
C LYS A 24 15.96 16.44 -7.69
N PHE A 25 15.82 17.00 -6.50
CA PHE A 25 14.99 18.16 -6.25
C PHE A 25 15.88 19.31 -5.80
N VAL A 26 15.73 20.46 -6.44
CA VAL A 26 16.54 21.66 -6.17
C VAL A 26 15.62 22.83 -5.86
N ASP A 27 16.00 23.66 -4.89
CA ASP A 27 15.28 24.90 -4.63
C ASP A 27 15.80 26.00 -5.57
N GLU A 28 14.98 26.37 -6.56
CA GLU A 28 15.26 27.42 -7.53
C GLU A 28 14.22 28.53 -7.39
N ASN A 29 14.65 29.75 -7.06
CA ASN A 29 13.77 30.92 -6.88
C ASN A 29 12.66 30.74 -5.83
N GLY A 30 12.92 29.95 -4.78
CA GLY A 30 11.93 29.65 -3.73
C GLY A 30 10.91 28.57 -4.12
N GLU A 31 11.07 27.94 -5.28
CA GLU A 31 10.27 26.79 -5.71
C GLU A 31 11.14 25.54 -5.76
N ARG A 32 10.63 24.44 -5.19
CA ARG A 32 11.29 23.13 -5.29
C ARG A 32 11.02 22.53 -6.66
N LYS A 33 12.04 22.43 -7.50
CA LYS A 33 11.96 21.91 -8.87
C LYS A 33 12.62 20.56 -9.01
N ALA A 34 12.02 19.69 -9.81
CA ALA A 34 12.61 18.41 -10.18
C ALA A 34 13.60 18.59 -11.34
N LYS A 35 14.72 17.87 -11.28
CA LYS A 35 15.62 17.65 -12.42
C LYS A 35 15.74 16.15 -12.64
N VAL A 36 15.80 15.73 -13.90
CA VAL A 36 15.96 14.32 -14.30
C VAL A 36 17.31 14.11 -14.97
N ALA A 37 18.03 13.06 -14.58
CA ALA A 37 19.30 12.71 -15.20
C ALA A 37 19.07 11.97 -16.51
N LEU A 38 19.69 12.45 -17.58
CA LEU A 38 19.80 11.73 -18.84
C LEU A 38 21.26 11.35 -19.09
N PHE A 39 21.46 10.16 -19.62
CA PHE A 39 22.76 9.54 -19.86
C PHE A 39 22.99 9.44 -21.37
N LYS A 40 24.17 9.86 -21.82
CA LYS A 40 24.54 9.82 -23.23
C LYS A 40 25.12 8.44 -23.53
N ARG A 41 24.39 7.64 -24.30
CA ARG A 41 24.81 6.28 -24.69
C ARG A 41 26.12 6.33 -25.47
N SER A 42 27.06 5.45 -25.15
CA SER A 42 28.37 5.37 -25.78
C SER A 42 28.31 4.78 -27.20
N GLY A 43 29.43 4.77 -27.91
CA GLY A 43 29.56 4.05 -29.19
C GLY A 43 29.68 2.52 -29.05
N GLN A 44 29.81 2.01 -27.81
CA GLN A 44 30.08 0.59 -27.55
C GLN A 44 28.79 -0.22 -27.44
N VAL A 45 27.65 0.42 -27.14
CA VAL A 45 26.35 -0.23 -27.06
C VAL A 45 25.82 -0.63 -28.44
N ARG A 46 24.96 -1.66 -28.48
CA ARG A 46 24.45 -2.22 -29.74
C ARG A 46 23.38 -1.36 -30.42
N THR A 47 22.56 -0.65 -29.65
CA THR A 47 21.40 0.11 -30.15
C THR A 47 21.38 1.52 -29.60
N TYR A 48 20.91 2.45 -30.43
CA TYR A 48 20.73 3.87 -30.11
C TYR A 48 22.03 4.55 -29.60
N GLN A 49 23.16 4.28 -30.27
CA GLN A 49 24.44 4.90 -29.95
C GLN A 49 24.35 6.43 -29.99
N TYR A 50 25.05 7.10 -29.06
CA TYR A 50 25.11 8.56 -28.97
C TYR A 50 23.74 9.25 -28.78
N ARG A 51 22.70 8.52 -28.36
CA ARG A 51 21.39 9.10 -28.01
C ARG A 51 21.31 9.34 -26.50
N TRP A 52 20.55 10.36 -26.10
CA TRP A 52 20.19 10.55 -24.70
C TRP A 52 19.20 9.48 -24.24
N ALA A 53 19.46 8.87 -23.10
CA ALA A 53 18.65 7.80 -22.52
C ALA A 53 18.53 7.97 -21.00
N VAL A 54 17.83 7.04 -20.39
CA VAL A 54 17.90 6.78 -18.95
C VAL A 54 18.69 5.50 -18.71
N VAL A 55 18.95 5.18 -17.45
CA VAL A 55 19.43 3.83 -17.09
C VAL A 55 18.40 2.81 -17.55
N SER A 56 18.82 1.82 -18.32
CA SER A 56 17.87 0.91 -18.96
C SER A 56 18.55 -0.38 -19.39
N GLY A 57 17.95 -1.51 -19.05
CA GLY A 57 18.41 -2.79 -19.56
C GLY A 57 17.32 -3.85 -19.57
N SER A 58 17.71 -5.06 -19.94
CA SER A 58 16.77 -6.17 -20.14
C SER A 58 16.39 -6.78 -18.79
N ILE A 59 15.15 -7.26 -18.70
CA ILE A 59 14.73 -8.06 -17.55
C ILE A 59 15.19 -9.49 -17.79
N ASP A 60 16.13 -9.97 -16.97
CA ASP A 60 16.67 -11.31 -17.07
C ASP A 60 15.74 -12.34 -16.41
N PRO A 61 15.77 -13.63 -16.82
CA PRO A 61 14.95 -14.68 -16.21
C PRO A 61 15.19 -14.89 -14.72
N GLU A 62 16.38 -14.53 -14.23
CA GLU A 62 16.77 -14.62 -12.81
C GLU A 62 16.33 -13.39 -12.00
N ASP A 63 15.88 -12.31 -12.67
CA ASP A 63 15.35 -11.14 -11.96
C ASP A 63 13.97 -11.50 -11.37
N PRO A 64 13.77 -11.42 -10.05
CA PRO A 64 12.50 -11.79 -9.42
C PRO A 64 11.36 -10.83 -9.78
N SER A 65 11.66 -9.63 -10.29
CA SER A 65 10.68 -8.64 -10.74
C SER A 65 11.32 -7.57 -11.64
N PRO A 66 10.51 -6.80 -12.41
CA PRO A 66 11.01 -5.63 -13.14
C PRO A 66 11.70 -4.59 -12.24
N GLN A 67 11.25 -4.44 -11.00
CA GLN A 67 11.91 -3.52 -10.05
C GLN A 67 13.29 -4.03 -9.62
N ALA A 68 13.47 -5.34 -9.48
CA ALA A 68 14.78 -5.93 -9.18
C ALA A 68 15.76 -5.73 -10.35
N ALA A 69 15.29 -5.92 -11.58
CA ALA A 69 16.06 -5.58 -12.78
C ALA A 69 16.45 -4.09 -12.79
N ALA A 70 15.52 -3.18 -12.46
CA ALA A 70 15.80 -1.75 -12.38
C ALA A 70 16.92 -1.43 -11.38
N TRP A 71 16.93 -2.05 -10.20
CA TRP A 71 18.01 -1.88 -9.22
C TRP A 71 19.34 -2.45 -9.68
N ARG A 72 19.34 -3.60 -10.37
CA ARG A 72 20.54 -4.21 -10.94
C ARG A 72 21.16 -3.29 -12.00
N GLU A 73 20.37 -2.85 -12.99
CA GLU A 73 20.83 -1.96 -14.07
C GLU A 73 21.34 -0.62 -13.51
N ILE A 74 20.66 -0.03 -12.51
CA ILE A 74 21.15 1.18 -11.83
C ILE A 74 22.52 0.95 -11.20
N ARG A 75 22.71 -0.18 -10.51
CA ARG A 75 23.99 -0.50 -9.88
C ARG A 75 25.08 -0.72 -10.92
N GLU A 76 24.79 -1.42 -12.00
CA GLU A 76 25.73 -1.72 -13.08
C GLU A 76 26.15 -0.45 -13.83
N GLU A 77 25.20 0.38 -14.24
CA GLU A 77 25.45 1.56 -15.07
C GLU A 77 25.91 2.80 -14.28
N THR A 78 25.63 2.88 -12.96
CA THR A 78 25.89 4.10 -12.16
C THR A 78 26.55 3.88 -10.80
N THR A 79 26.72 2.64 -10.36
CA THR A 79 27.15 2.23 -9.00
C THR A 79 26.22 2.64 -7.84
N LEU A 80 25.09 3.29 -8.14
CA LEU A 80 24.11 3.67 -7.13
C LEU A 80 23.37 2.44 -6.58
N THR A 81 22.99 2.54 -5.31
CA THR A 81 22.26 1.49 -4.59
C THR A 81 21.11 2.11 -3.79
N GLU A 82 20.37 1.29 -3.05
CA GLU A 82 19.29 1.67 -2.15
C GLU A 82 19.74 2.64 -1.03
N SER A 83 21.04 2.71 -0.74
CA SER A 83 21.58 3.74 0.17
C SER A 83 21.65 5.13 -0.47
N SER A 84 21.77 5.20 -1.80
CA SER A 84 21.87 6.44 -2.56
C SER A 84 20.53 6.89 -3.15
N LEU A 85 19.60 5.95 -3.33
CA LEU A 85 18.34 6.19 -4.03
C LEU A 85 17.13 5.74 -3.21
N GLU A 86 15.99 6.35 -3.51
CA GLU A 86 14.67 5.95 -3.04
C GLU A 86 13.77 5.72 -4.25
N LEU A 87 13.06 4.59 -4.31
CA LEU A 87 12.05 4.38 -5.35
C LEU A 87 10.89 5.36 -5.12
N MET A 88 10.74 6.32 -6.04
CA MET A 88 9.73 7.35 -5.96
C MET A 88 8.46 6.93 -6.68
N ARG A 89 8.53 6.39 -7.90
CA ARG A 89 7.33 5.97 -8.65
C ARG A 89 7.60 4.78 -9.57
N GLN A 90 6.57 3.96 -9.75
CA GLN A 90 6.41 3.07 -10.89
C GLN A 90 5.49 3.72 -11.92
N GLY A 91 5.84 3.57 -13.20
CA GLY A 91 5.01 3.97 -14.33
C GLY A 91 4.28 2.80 -14.96
N LYS A 92 3.17 3.09 -15.64
CA LYS A 92 2.40 2.07 -16.37
C LYS A 92 3.26 1.56 -17.53
N SER A 93 3.41 0.24 -17.62
CA SER A 93 4.17 -0.39 -18.70
C SER A 93 3.46 -0.25 -20.03
N TYR A 94 4.23 -0.25 -21.12
CA TYR A 94 3.69 -0.12 -22.47
C TYR A 94 4.59 -0.82 -23.49
N VAL A 95 4.03 -1.07 -24.68
CA VAL A 95 4.73 -1.75 -25.78
C VAL A 95 5.17 -0.73 -26.82
N LEU A 96 6.41 -0.88 -27.28
CA LEU A 96 7.03 -0.08 -28.33
C LEU A 96 7.61 -0.98 -29.43
N PRO A 97 6.92 -1.13 -30.58
CA PRO A 97 7.50 -1.77 -31.75
C PRO A 97 8.50 -0.84 -32.45
N ASP A 98 9.70 -1.34 -32.71
CA ASP A 98 10.74 -0.67 -33.48
C ASP A 98 11.19 -1.57 -34.64
N GLU A 99 10.56 -1.37 -35.80
CA GLU A 99 10.84 -2.11 -37.03
C GLU A 99 12.28 -1.88 -37.53
N SER A 100 12.90 -0.73 -37.20
CA SER A 100 14.23 -0.37 -37.70
C SER A 100 15.34 -1.26 -37.15
N ILE A 101 15.14 -1.81 -35.96
CA ILE A 101 16.05 -2.74 -35.30
C ILE A 101 15.45 -4.14 -35.10
N GLY A 102 14.24 -4.38 -35.64
CA GLY A 102 13.55 -5.66 -35.55
C GLY A 102 13.14 -6.08 -34.15
N ARG A 103 12.79 -5.12 -33.26
CA ARG A 103 12.45 -5.39 -31.86
C ARG A 103 11.08 -4.85 -31.46
N GLU A 104 10.47 -5.49 -30.48
CA GLU A 104 9.29 -5.00 -29.77
C GLU A 104 9.62 -4.94 -28.28
N TRP A 105 9.64 -3.74 -27.74
CA TRP A 105 10.02 -3.48 -26.36
C TRP A 105 8.79 -3.48 -25.46
N THR A 106 8.81 -4.25 -24.38
CA THR A 106 7.86 -4.06 -23.27
C THR A 106 8.58 -3.27 -22.19
N ILE A 107 8.26 -1.99 -22.08
CA ILE A 107 9.00 -1.04 -21.23
C ILE A 107 8.32 -0.95 -19.85
N PHE A 108 9.12 -1.07 -18.79
CA PHE A 108 8.71 -0.88 -17.39
C PHE A 108 9.41 0.36 -16.81
N PRO A 109 8.72 1.52 -16.78
CA PRO A 109 9.31 2.77 -16.28
C PRO A 109 9.32 2.84 -14.75
N PHE A 110 10.40 3.35 -14.19
CA PHE A 110 10.57 3.64 -12.76
C PHE A 110 11.21 5.01 -12.57
N ALA A 111 10.84 5.71 -11.50
CA ALA A 111 11.50 6.94 -11.07
C ALA A 111 12.10 6.75 -9.69
N PHE A 112 13.36 7.14 -9.54
CA PHE A 112 14.11 7.09 -8.30
C PHE A 112 14.55 8.48 -7.91
N ARG A 113 14.50 8.80 -6.61
CA ARG A 113 15.02 10.05 -6.05
C ARG A 113 16.41 9.81 -5.48
N LEU A 114 17.35 10.66 -5.86
CA LEU A 114 18.70 10.71 -5.27
C LEU A 114 18.61 11.28 -3.85
N LYS A 115 19.14 10.52 -2.89
CA LYS A 115 19.24 10.90 -1.48
C LYS A 115 20.38 11.88 -1.29
N GLU A 116 20.11 12.92 -0.53
CA GLU A 116 21.13 13.90 -0.15
C GLU A 116 22.07 13.36 0.94
N ALA A 117 23.19 14.05 1.16
CA ALA A 117 24.14 13.70 2.23
C ALA A 117 23.50 13.76 3.63
N SER A 118 22.52 14.66 3.82
CA SER A 118 21.71 14.79 5.03
C SER A 118 20.86 13.55 5.33
N GLU A 119 20.53 12.76 4.31
CA GLU A 119 19.73 11.54 4.38
C GLU A 119 20.59 10.26 4.38
N GLY A 120 21.91 10.41 4.53
CA GLY A 120 22.86 9.31 4.48
C GLY A 120 23.26 8.85 3.05
N GLY A 121 22.79 9.57 2.02
CA GLY A 121 23.21 9.39 0.64
C GLY A 121 24.58 10.02 0.37
N LYS A 122 25.08 9.83 -0.86
CA LYS A 122 26.32 10.47 -1.35
C LYS A 122 26.07 11.50 -2.45
N GLY A 123 24.80 11.79 -2.74
CA GLY A 123 24.41 12.73 -3.80
C GLY A 123 25.00 12.34 -5.16
N GLU A 124 25.29 13.36 -5.97
CA GLU A 124 25.76 13.22 -7.36
C GLU A 124 27.17 12.64 -7.46
N ASP A 125 28.00 12.82 -6.43
CA ASP A 125 29.38 12.32 -6.36
C ASP A 125 29.46 10.78 -6.33
N ALA A 126 28.33 10.12 -6.10
CA ALA A 126 28.21 8.67 -6.12
C ALA A 126 28.05 8.09 -7.54
N ILE A 127 27.74 8.91 -8.54
CA ILE A 127 27.48 8.44 -9.89
C ILE A 127 28.81 8.13 -10.58
N GLN A 128 29.06 6.84 -10.82
CA GLN A 128 30.19 6.37 -11.62
C GLN A 128 29.66 5.57 -12.80
N LEU A 129 29.89 6.09 -14.00
CA LEU A 129 29.40 5.46 -15.23
C LEU A 129 30.24 4.23 -15.57
N ASP A 130 29.58 3.24 -16.13
CA ASP A 130 30.24 2.13 -16.80
C ASP A 130 30.47 2.43 -18.30
N TRP A 131 30.78 1.39 -19.09
CA TRP A 131 31.10 1.52 -20.51
C TRP A 131 29.87 1.86 -21.38
N GLU A 132 28.63 1.73 -20.87
CA GLU A 132 27.42 1.97 -21.64
C GLU A 132 27.18 3.45 -21.93
N HIS A 133 27.71 4.35 -21.09
CA HIS A 133 27.50 5.79 -21.19
C HIS A 133 28.82 6.56 -21.22
N GLU A 134 28.86 7.64 -22.00
CA GLU A 134 30.06 8.50 -22.10
C GLU A 134 29.98 9.75 -21.21
N THR A 135 28.76 10.22 -20.91
CA THR A 135 28.51 11.38 -20.05
C THR A 135 27.05 11.38 -19.60
N TRP A 136 26.70 12.30 -18.68
CA TRP A 136 25.34 12.49 -18.20
C TRP A 136 25.08 13.95 -17.84
N ALA A 137 23.81 14.37 -17.84
CA ALA A 137 23.42 15.72 -17.47
C ALA A 137 22.00 15.78 -16.86
N TRP A 138 21.75 16.84 -16.09
CA TRP A 138 20.44 17.14 -15.51
C TRP A 138 19.59 17.96 -16.47
N TYR A 139 18.33 17.55 -16.66
CA TYR A 139 17.35 18.21 -17.51
C TYR A 139 16.10 18.58 -16.70
N ASP A 140 15.38 19.60 -17.16
CA ASP A 140 14.01 19.82 -16.71
C ASP A 140 13.09 18.74 -17.31
N PRO A 141 12.32 17.97 -16.50
CA PRO A 141 11.38 16.97 -17.02
C PRO A 141 10.38 17.52 -18.05
N PHE A 142 10.02 18.81 -17.95
CA PHE A 142 9.13 19.47 -18.91
C PHE A 142 9.80 19.73 -20.26
N GLU A 143 11.13 19.82 -20.33
CA GLU A 143 11.90 20.06 -21.56
C GLU A 143 12.28 18.77 -22.32
N VAL A 144 12.09 17.59 -21.72
CA VAL A 144 12.37 16.30 -22.39
C VAL A 144 11.32 16.02 -23.49
N GLU A 145 11.77 15.84 -24.73
CA GLU A 145 10.91 15.68 -25.91
C GLU A 145 11.35 14.49 -26.80
N ASP A 146 10.40 13.92 -27.53
CA ASP A 146 10.64 12.84 -28.50
C ASP A 146 11.00 13.36 -29.91
N SER A 147 11.64 14.54 -29.98
CA SER A 147 12.06 15.13 -31.26
C SER A 147 13.45 14.65 -31.67
N GLU A 148 13.68 14.43 -32.96
CA GLU A 148 15.02 14.08 -33.48
C GLU A 148 16.08 15.12 -33.09
N ARG A 149 15.68 16.40 -32.98
CA ARG A 149 16.56 17.50 -32.55
C ARG A 149 17.05 17.32 -31.10
N PHE A 150 16.20 16.82 -30.20
CA PHE A 150 16.60 16.53 -28.83
C PHE A 150 17.59 15.36 -28.79
N GLY A 151 17.49 14.42 -29.73
CA GLY A 151 18.48 13.36 -29.92
C GLY A 151 18.44 12.27 -28.84
N ALA A 152 17.26 12.00 -28.29
CA ALA A 152 17.02 10.91 -27.35
C ALA A 152 16.73 9.57 -28.03
N VAL A 153 16.72 8.51 -27.24
CA VAL A 153 16.15 7.20 -27.62
C VAL A 153 14.65 7.34 -27.94
N PRO A 154 14.08 6.47 -28.79
CA PRO A 154 12.67 6.57 -29.16
C PRO A 154 11.74 6.55 -27.95
N ARG A 155 10.75 7.45 -27.94
CA ARG A 155 9.68 7.56 -26.90
C ARG A 155 10.20 7.75 -25.47
N LEU A 156 11.36 8.38 -25.30
CA LEU A 156 11.89 8.77 -23.99
C LEU A 156 10.90 9.67 -23.21
N ALA A 157 10.32 10.68 -23.87
CA ALA A 157 9.40 11.61 -23.23
C ALA A 157 8.08 10.93 -22.85
N GLU A 158 7.63 9.95 -23.64
CA GLU A 158 6.51 9.09 -23.24
C GLU A 158 6.82 8.26 -22.00
N SER A 159 7.97 7.55 -21.97
CA SER A 159 8.41 6.82 -20.77
C SER A 159 8.48 7.73 -19.55
N LEU A 160 8.96 8.97 -19.72
CA LEU A 160 9.01 9.96 -18.65
C LEU A 160 7.60 10.32 -18.15
N ARG A 161 6.63 10.55 -19.05
CA ARG A 161 5.24 10.85 -18.66
C ARG A 161 4.58 9.73 -17.86
N ARG A 162 5.02 8.48 -18.05
CA ARG A 162 4.54 7.32 -17.26
C ARG A 162 4.93 7.41 -15.79
N VAL A 163 6.02 8.08 -15.44
CA VAL A 163 6.49 8.23 -14.04
C VAL A 163 6.33 9.66 -13.52
N TRP A 164 6.31 10.64 -14.40
CA TRP A 164 6.21 12.07 -14.10
C TRP A 164 4.95 12.67 -14.73
N PHE A 165 3.81 12.17 -14.29
CA PHE A 165 2.50 12.48 -14.85
C PHE A 165 2.07 13.95 -14.67
N GLU A 166 2.78 14.72 -13.84
CA GLU A 166 2.68 16.18 -13.74
C GLU A 166 2.78 16.85 -15.11
N LYS A 167 3.58 16.29 -16.02
CA LYS A 167 3.75 16.81 -17.38
C LYS A 167 2.44 16.82 -18.17
N ASP A 168 1.55 15.87 -17.90
CA ASP A 168 0.26 15.74 -18.57
C ASP A 168 -0.91 16.28 -17.75
N LEU A 169 -0.84 16.26 -16.41
CA LEU A 169 -1.86 16.86 -15.55
C LEU A 169 -1.84 18.39 -15.55
N GLY A 170 -0.67 18.99 -15.79
CA GLY A 170 -0.44 20.41 -15.58
C GLY A 170 -0.01 20.73 -14.14
N PRO A 171 0.48 21.96 -13.90
CA PRO A 171 1.19 22.30 -12.67
C PRO A 171 0.30 22.23 -11.41
N GLU A 172 -0.93 22.74 -11.45
CA GLU A 172 -1.82 22.75 -10.27
C GLU A 172 -2.24 21.32 -9.87
N ALA A 173 -2.83 20.57 -10.80
CA ALA A 173 -3.25 19.19 -10.53
C ALA A 173 -2.07 18.25 -10.24
N GLY A 174 -0.93 18.47 -10.91
CA GLY A 174 0.31 17.73 -10.65
C GLY A 174 0.88 17.96 -9.25
N ALA A 175 0.84 19.20 -8.75
CA ALA A 175 1.25 19.51 -7.37
C ALA A 175 0.35 18.81 -6.34
N VAL A 176 -0.97 18.75 -6.59
CA VAL A 176 -1.91 18.00 -5.75
C VAL A 176 -1.57 16.50 -5.77
N LEU A 177 -1.32 15.91 -6.95
CA LEU A 177 -0.92 14.51 -7.06
C LEU A 177 0.35 14.24 -6.25
N THR A 178 1.42 15.03 -6.46
CA THR A 178 2.70 14.85 -5.74
C THR A 178 2.51 14.89 -4.23
N LYS A 179 1.81 15.92 -3.71
CA LYS A 179 1.55 16.05 -2.27
C LYS A 179 0.67 14.92 -1.74
N GLY A 180 -0.33 14.51 -2.52
CA GLY A 180 -1.23 13.42 -2.17
C GLY A 180 -0.52 12.07 -2.06
N LEU A 181 0.36 11.75 -3.02
CA LEU A 181 1.18 10.53 -2.98
C LEU A 181 2.10 10.54 -1.75
N GLU A 182 2.78 11.65 -1.48
CA GLU A 182 3.65 11.78 -0.30
C GLU A 182 2.86 11.57 1.01
N LYS A 183 1.66 12.18 1.11
CA LYS A 183 0.76 11.99 2.24
C LYS A 183 0.39 10.52 2.43
N LEU A 184 0.08 9.78 1.35
CA LEU A 184 -0.27 8.36 1.45
C LEU A 184 0.93 7.48 1.84
N LYS A 185 2.13 7.78 1.31
CA LYS A 185 3.35 7.01 1.60
C LYS A 185 3.78 7.12 3.06
N THR A 186 3.68 8.33 3.62
CA THR A 186 4.20 8.66 4.95
C THR A 186 3.15 8.54 6.06
N ASP A 187 1.91 8.20 5.72
CA ASP A 187 0.85 7.98 6.71
C ASP A 187 0.94 6.58 7.32
N TYR A 188 1.69 6.47 8.42
CA TYR A 188 1.82 5.24 9.22
C TYR A 188 0.73 5.07 10.28
N GLY A 189 -0.13 6.07 10.48
CA GLY A 189 -1.19 6.04 11.50
C GLY A 189 -2.54 5.54 10.98
N SER A 190 -2.79 5.68 9.68
CA SER A 190 -4.02 5.23 9.04
C SER A 190 -3.97 3.76 8.63
N GLY A 191 -5.06 3.02 8.89
CA GLY A 191 -5.28 1.70 8.30
C GLY A 191 -5.78 1.78 6.84
N ALA A 192 -5.82 0.64 6.16
CA ALA A 192 -6.19 0.54 4.74
C ALA A 192 -7.52 1.23 4.38
N ARG A 193 -8.51 1.16 5.29
CA ARG A 193 -9.82 1.82 5.13
C ARG A 193 -9.71 3.34 5.06
N GLN A 194 -8.89 3.93 5.93
CA GLN A 194 -8.67 5.38 6.01
C GLN A 194 -7.85 5.85 4.81
N LEU A 195 -6.81 5.10 4.41
CA LEU A 195 -6.03 5.39 3.20
C LEU A 195 -6.89 5.38 1.94
N ALA A 196 -7.83 4.45 1.81
CA ALA A 196 -8.77 4.45 0.70
C ALA A 196 -9.70 5.68 0.69
N GLY A 197 -10.09 6.21 1.86
CA GLY A 197 -10.80 7.49 1.96
C GLY A 197 -9.93 8.66 1.51
N ASN A 198 -8.70 8.75 2.03
CA ASN A 198 -7.72 9.77 1.66
C ASN A 198 -7.42 9.74 0.15
N ALA A 199 -7.37 8.55 -0.47
CA ALA A 199 -7.16 8.38 -1.90
C ALA A 199 -8.30 8.97 -2.75
N LEU A 200 -9.55 8.82 -2.30
CA LEU A 200 -10.71 9.45 -2.96
C LEU A 200 -10.69 10.97 -2.82
N GLU A 201 -10.31 11.50 -1.66
CA GLU A 201 -10.14 12.95 -1.43
C GLU A 201 -9.05 13.50 -2.35
N ILE A 202 -7.89 12.83 -2.45
CA ILE A 202 -6.81 13.22 -3.37
C ILE A 202 -7.29 13.21 -4.82
N LEU A 203 -8.04 12.19 -5.25
CA LEU A 203 -8.59 12.16 -6.60
C LEU A 203 -9.57 13.32 -6.84
N SER A 204 -10.41 13.65 -5.85
CA SER A 204 -11.33 14.80 -5.90
C SER A 204 -10.57 16.12 -6.07
N ASP A 205 -9.54 16.34 -5.26
CA ASP A 205 -8.70 17.53 -5.35
C ASP A 205 -7.97 17.65 -6.70
N ILE A 206 -7.49 16.53 -7.26
CA ILE A 206 -6.88 16.50 -8.60
C ILE A 206 -7.93 16.89 -9.64
N VAL A 207 -9.09 16.22 -9.65
CA VAL A 207 -10.19 16.46 -10.60
C VAL A 207 -10.65 17.91 -10.56
N ALA A 208 -10.74 18.51 -9.37
CA ALA A 208 -11.10 19.92 -9.20
C ALA A 208 -10.11 20.89 -9.85
N LYS A 209 -8.83 20.50 -9.93
CA LYS A 209 -7.71 21.31 -10.45
C LYS A 209 -7.32 21.00 -11.90
N MET A 210 -7.91 19.99 -12.52
CA MET A 210 -7.65 19.64 -13.92
C MET A 210 -8.21 20.69 -14.89
N ASP A 211 -7.46 20.96 -15.96
CA ASP A 211 -7.90 21.83 -17.04
C ASP A 211 -9.19 21.28 -17.70
N THR A 212 -10.15 22.17 -17.94
CA THR A 212 -11.45 21.84 -18.55
C THR A 212 -11.54 22.24 -20.03
N HIS A 213 -10.49 22.84 -20.59
CA HIS A 213 -10.43 23.24 -22.01
C HIS A 213 -9.85 22.15 -22.93
N GLN A 214 -9.63 20.95 -22.41
CA GLN A 214 -9.13 19.80 -23.16
C GLN A 214 -10.27 18.91 -23.73
N PRO A 215 -9.97 18.03 -24.70
CA PRO A 215 -10.95 17.06 -25.21
C PRO A 215 -11.48 16.12 -24.11
N PRO A 216 -12.79 15.78 -24.11
CA PRO A 216 -13.38 14.95 -23.05
C PRO A 216 -12.71 13.58 -22.86
N GLU A 217 -12.34 12.89 -23.94
CA GLU A 217 -11.65 11.59 -23.87
C GLU A 217 -10.25 11.70 -23.25
N GLN A 218 -9.53 12.81 -23.50
CA GLN A 218 -8.22 13.05 -22.90
C GLN A 218 -8.38 13.37 -21.40
N TRP A 219 -9.36 14.19 -21.04
CA TRP A 219 -9.67 14.46 -19.64
C TRP A 219 -9.97 13.17 -18.88
N TRP A 220 -10.83 12.31 -19.44
CA TRP A 220 -11.19 11.04 -18.81
C TRP A 220 -10.00 10.09 -18.69
N THR A 221 -9.16 10.00 -19.72
CA THR A 221 -7.90 9.25 -19.67
C THR A 221 -6.99 9.75 -18.55
N ARG A 222 -6.89 11.07 -18.34
CA ARG A 222 -6.10 11.64 -17.25
C ARG A 222 -6.67 11.34 -15.86
N VAL A 223 -8.00 11.31 -15.69
CA VAL A 223 -8.64 10.89 -14.43
C VAL A 223 -8.32 9.42 -14.10
N ARG A 224 -8.41 8.53 -15.10
CA ARG A 224 -8.04 7.12 -14.94
C ARG A 224 -6.56 6.97 -14.61
N PHE A 225 -5.68 7.72 -15.28
CA PHE A 225 -4.24 7.63 -15.04
C PHE A 225 -3.82 8.23 -13.69
N ALA A 226 -4.45 9.32 -13.25
CA ALA A 226 -4.30 9.84 -11.90
C ALA A 226 -4.70 8.80 -10.84
N SER A 227 -5.83 8.11 -11.06
CA SER A 227 -6.29 7.02 -10.19
C SER A 227 -5.28 5.88 -10.13
N TRP A 228 -4.72 5.48 -11.28
CA TRP A 228 -3.66 4.47 -11.33
C TRP A 228 -2.41 4.90 -10.55
N HIS A 229 -2.00 6.18 -10.65
CA HIS A 229 -0.88 6.70 -9.88
C HIS A 229 -1.16 6.71 -8.37
N ILE A 230 -2.34 7.15 -7.93
CA ILE A 230 -2.73 7.10 -6.51
C ILE A 230 -2.65 5.67 -5.97
N TRP A 231 -3.14 4.71 -6.73
CA TRP A 231 -3.10 3.30 -6.35
C TRP A 231 -1.68 2.74 -6.29
N LYS A 232 -0.90 2.88 -7.36
CA LYS A 232 0.42 2.26 -7.48
C LYS A 232 1.53 2.98 -6.72
N ASN A 233 1.41 4.29 -6.58
CA ASN A 233 2.47 5.13 -6.03
C ASN A 233 2.12 5.76 -4.68
N GLY A 234 0.92 5.50 -4.13
CA GLY A 234 0.51 5.97 -2.82
C GLY A 234 1.09 5.11 -1.69
N ARG A 235 0.60 3.88 -1.52
CA ARG A 235 1.17 2.89 -0.58
C ARG A 235 0.77 1.49 -1.01
N GLU A 236 1.55 0.89 -1.89
CA GLU A 236 1.13 -0.31 -2.64
C GLU A 236 0.79 -1.52 -1.76
N SER A 237 1.46 -1.69 -0.62
CA SER A 237 1.18 -2.73 0.38
C SER A 237 -0.27 -2.72 0.88
N MET A 238 -0.87 -1.53 1.01
CA MET A 238 -2.27 -1.32 1.38
C MET A 238 -3.16 -1.01 0.15
N GLY A 239 -2.66 -1.26 -1.05
CA GLY A 239 -3.27 -0.82 -2.30
C GLY A 239 -4.60 -1.49 -2.67
N ALA A 240 -4.98 -2.60 -2.02
CA ALA A 240 -6.23 -3.31 -2.35
C ALA A 240 -7.48 -2.46 -2.06
N ALA A 241 -7.57 -1.89 -0.86
CA ALA A 241 -8.66 -1.00 -0.47
C ALA A 241 -8.69 0.27 -1.34
N VAL A 242 -7.51 0.83 -1.63
CA VAL A 242 -7.34 2.02 -2.48
C VAL A 242 -7.84 1.72 -3.90
N LEU A 243 -7.40 0.62 -4.51
CA LEU A 243 -7.85 0.19 -5.83
C LEU A 243 -9.36 0.01 -5.90
N SER A 244 -9.94 -0.77 -4.98
CA SER A 244 -11.38 -1.03 -4.97
C SER A 244 -12.20 0.26 -4.85
N ALA A 245 -11.76 1.19 -4.00
CA ALA A 245 -12.38 2.51 -3.86
C ALA A 245 -12.28 3.32 -5.16
N LEU A 246 -11.10 3.38 -5.78
CA LEU A 246 -10.87 4.10 -7.03
C LEU A 246 -11.64 3.48 -8.21
N LEU A 247 -11.69 2.16 -8.36
CA LEU A 247 -12.50 1.49 -9.40
C LEU A 247 -13.99 1.76 -9.20
N SER A 248 -14.45 1.77 -7.95
CA SER A 248 -15.83 2.15 -7.63
C SER A 248 -16.13 3.60 -8.01
N ALA A 249 -15.20 4.52 -7.78
CA ALA A 249 -15.28 5.91 -8.22
C ALA A 249 -15.29 6.01 -9.75
N LEU A 250 -14.35 5.39 -10.44
CA LEU A 250 -14.27 5.43 -11.91
C LEU A 250 -15.56 4.90 -12.56
N ARG A 251 -16.11 3.80 -12.05
CA ARG A 251 -17.40 3.25 -12.51
C ARG A 251 -18.58 4.19 -12.25
N GLY A 252 -18.61 4.87 -11.10
CA GLY A 252 -19.63 5.86 -10.78
C GLY A 252 -19.54 7.09 -11.69
N ILE A 253 -18.33 7.63 -11.84
CA ILE A 253 -18.03 8.79 -12.70
C ILE A 253 -18.38 8.45 -14.15
N GLU A 254 -17.90 7.32 -14.67
CA GLU A 254 -18.17 6.86 -16.04
C GLU A 254 -19.68 6.80 -16.33
N ARG A 255 -20.47 6.27 -15.39
CA ARG A 255 -21.93 6.22 -15.54
C ARG A 255 -22.54 7.61 -15.65
N ARG A 256 -22.07 8.59 -14.87
CA ARG A 256 -22.56 9.97 -14.89
C ARG A 256 -22.13 10.71 -16.15
N ILE A 257 -20.86 10.63 -16.54
CA ILE A 257 -20.37 11.34 -17.73
C ILE A 257 -21.03 10.81 -19.00
N ARG A 258 -21.33 9.49 -19.10
CA ARG A 258 -22.08 8.91 -20.22
C ARG A 258 -23.49 9.49 -20.35
N GLN A 259 -24.13 9.89 -19.24
CA GLN A 259 -25.44 10.55 -19.25
C GLN A 259 -25.35 12.02 -19.71
N LEU A 260 -24.16 12.61 -19.70
CA LEU A 260 -23.88 14.00 -20.07
C LEU A 260 -23.27 14.11 -21.48
N ASN A 261 -23.56 13.14 -22.35
CA ASN A 261 -22.99 13.05 -23.70
C ASN A 261 -23.14 14.39 -24.45
N GLY A 262 -22.05 14.88 -25.05
CA GLY A 262 -22.00 16.17 -25.77
C GLY A 262 -21.85 17.43 -24.91
N LYS A 263 -21.81 17.33 -23.57
CA LYS A 263 -21.50 18.48 -22.70
C LYS A 263 -20.00 18.81 -22.65
N PRO A 264 -19.62 20.07 -22.36
CA PRO A 264 -18.23 20.44 -22.08
C PRO A 264 -17.67 19.72 -20.85
N VAL A 265 -16.34 19.58 -20.81
CA VAL A 265 -15.60 18.92 -19.71
C VAL A 265 -15.90 19.52 -18.33
N ALA A 266 -16.21 20.83 -18.24
CA ALA A 266 -16.64 21.45 -16.99
C ALA A 266 -17.82 20.71 -16.34
N GLY A 267 -18.82 20.29 -17.13
CA GLY A 267 -19.94 19.51 -16.61
C GLY A 267 -19.58 18.06 -16.24
N TRP A 268 -18.57 17.48 -16.90
CA TRP A 268 -18.05 16.15 -16.54
C TRP A 268 -17.29 16.21 -15.21
N ARG A 269 -16.49 17.26 -15.01
CA ARG A 269 -15.77 17.53 -13.76
C ARG A 269 -16.75 17.66 -12.60
N ASP A 270 -17.76 18.51 -12.73
CA ASP A 270 -18.72 18.75 -11.64
C ASP A 270 -19.47 17.44 -11.28
N ALA A 271 -19.90 16.66 -12.29
CA ALA A 271 -20.52 15.36 -12.05
C ALA A 271 -19.58 14.31 -11.45
N ALA A 272 -18.28 14.39 -11.73
CA ALA A 272 -17.28 13.53 -11.14
C ALA A 272 -17.04 13.86 -9.66
N LEU A 273 -16.93 15.15 -9.33
CA LEU A 273 -16.81 15.64 -7.96
C LEU A 273 -18.02 15.22 -7.11
N ASP A 274 -19.25 15.40 -7.64
CA ASP A 274 -20.47 14.96 -6.97
C ASP A 274 -20.48 13.46 -6.64
N GLU A 275 -19.93 12.62 -7.53
CA GLU A 275 -19.85 11.17 -7.27
C GLU A 275 -18.77 10.82 -6.25
N LEU A 276 -17.63 11.49 -6.29
CA LEU A 276 -16.55 11.30 -5.32
C LEU A 276 -17.02 11.65 -3.91
N ASP A 277 -17.68 12.79 -3.74
CA ASP A 277 -18.26 13.21 -2.46
C ASP A 277 -19.30 12.20 -1.94
N ARG A 278 -20.17 11.71 -2.83
CA ARG A 278 -21.15 10.67 -2.50
C ARG A 278 -20.49 9.39 -2.00
N LEU A 279 -19.39 8.97 -2.63
CA LEU A 279 -18.67 7.77 -2.23
C LEU A 279 -18.00 7.92 -0.88
N VAL A 280 -17.36 9.07 -0.60
CA VAL A 280 -16.78 9.38 0.72
C VAL A 280 -17.82 9.25 1.83
N VAL A 281 -19.04 9.76 1.61
CA VAL A 281 -20.15 9.63 2.57
C VAL A 281 -20.59 8.18 2.74
N SER A 282 -20.82 7.44 1.64
CA SER A 282 -21.34 6.06 1.68
C SER A 282 -20.42 5.06 2.39
N ARG A 283 -19.10 5.32 2.42
CA ARG A 283 -18.13 4.48 3.14
C ARG A 283 -18.38 4.44 4.66
N ARG A 284 -19.06 5.43 5.23
CA ARG A 284 -19.44 5.41 6.65
C ARG A 284 -20.49 4.33 6.96
N ASP A 285 -21.41 4.08 6.02
CA ASP A 285 -22.49 3.11 6.22
C ASP A 285 -22.00 1.65 6.26
N ALA A 286 -20.95 1.33 5.51
CA ALA A 286 -20.35 0.00 5.49
C ALA A 286 -19.84 -0.45 6.87
N ALA A 287 -19.33 0.50 7.70
CA ALA A 287 -18.88 0.20 9.06
C ALA A 287 -20.02 -0.41 9.90
N ARG A 288 -21.19 0.22 9.80
CA ARG A 288 -22.36 -0.14 10.59
C ARG A 288 -22.89 -1.52 10.20
N ALA A 289 -22.85 -1.86 8.92
CA ALA A 289 -23.25 -3.18 8.44
C ALA A 289 -22.31 -4.30 8.92
N ILE A 290 -20.99 -4.05 8.96
CA ILE A 290 -20.01 -4.98 9.54
C ILE A 290 -20.28 -5.22 11.02
N THR A 291 -20.53 -4.15 11.78
CA THR A 291 -20.88 -4.23 13.19
C THR A 291 -22.07 -5.16 13.42
N VAL A 292 -23.17 -4.98 12.68
CA VAL A 292 -24.37 -5.82 12.81
C VAL A 292 -24.04 -7.29 12.55
N THR A 293 -23.19 -7.55 11.56
CA THR A 293 -22.72 -8.90 11.22
C THR A 293 -21.90 -9.52 12.36
N LEU A 294 -21.00 -8.75 13.00
CA LEU A 294 -20.23 -9.22 14.16
C LEU A 294 -21.13 -9.51 15.36
N THR A 295 -22.04 -8.59 15.71
CA THR A 295 -22.96 -8.78 16.84
C THR A 295 -23.77 -10.06 16.67
N ASN A 296 -24.38 -10.25 15.49
CA ASN A 296 -25.14 -11.47 15.18
C ASN A 296 -24.29 -12.74 15.25
N PHE A 297 -23.02 -12.68 14.85
CA PHE A 297 -22.10 -13.80 14.96
C PHE A 297 -21.81 -14.15 16.42
N LEU A 298 -21.48 -13.15 17.24
CA LEU A 298 -21.18 -13.35 18.66
C LEU A 298 -22.41 -13.88 19.43
N GLU A 299 -23.60 -13.34 19.16
CA GLU A 299 -24.84 -13.85 19.76
C GLU A 299 -25.11 -15.31 19.43
N LYS A 300 -24.85 -15.73 18.18
CA LYS A 300 -24.98 -17.15 17.77
C LYS A 300 -23.96 -18.05 18.45
N GLN A 301 -22.70 -17.61 18.60
CA GLN A 301 -21.70 -18.37 19.33
C GLN A 301 -22.12 -18.57 20.78
N MET A 302 -22.66 -17.53 21.40
CA MET A 302 -23.13 -17.57 22.79
C MET A 302 -24.39 -18.41 22.98
N ALA A 303 -25.31 -18.42 22.01
CA ALA A 303 -26.51 -19.27 22.07
C ALA A 303 -26.19 -20.78 22.09
N SER A 304 -24.99 -21.16 21.64
CA SER A 304 -24.51 -22.54 21.73
C SER A 304 -23.97 -22.94 23.11
N ASP A 305 -23.71 -21.96 24.00
CA ASP A 305 -23.21 -22.17 25.36
C ASP A 305 -24.31 -21.92 26.40
N SER A 306 -24.57 -22.91 27.27
CA SER A 306 -25.67 -22.87 28.24
C SER A 306 -25.40 -21.96 29.46
N ARG A 307 -24.38 -21.10 29.40
CA ARG A 307 -23.93 -20.27 30.52
C ARG A 307 -24.83 -19.04 30.69
N ARG A 308 -25.15 -18.74 31.96
CA ARG A 308 -25.95 -17.58 32.40
C ARG A 308 -25.26 -16.23 32.19
N VAL A 309 -23.93 -16.19 32.04
CA VAL A 309 -23.12 -14.97 31.95
C VAL A 309 -22.63 -14.77 30.52
N ARG A 310 -23.00 -13.64 29.92
CA ARG A 310 -22.74 -13.30 28.50
C ARG A 310 -21.34 -12.71 28.26
N THR A 311 -20.28 -13.31 28.80
CA THR A 311 -18.91 -12.81 28.58
C THR A 311 -18.22 -13.58 27.46
N VAL A 312 -17.87 -12.89 26.36
CA VAL A 312 -17.02 -13.45 25.28
C VAL A 312 -15.58 -13.03 25.52
N LYS A 313 -14.65 -13.98 25.46
CA LYS A 313 -13.21 -13.74 25.51
C LYS A 313 -12.65 -13.60 24.11
N VAL A 314 -12.14 -12.42 23.79
CA VAL A 314 -11.67 -12.05 22.45
C VAL A 314 -10.18 -11.73 22.51
N LEU A 315 -9.39 -12.36 21.64
CA LEU A 315 -8.00 -11.97 21.37
C LEU A 315 -7.93 -11.18 20.07
N THR A 316 -7.20 -10.06 20.07
CA THR A 316 -6.86 -9.27 18.88
C THR A 316 -5.42 -8.78 18.96
N ILE A 317 -4.89 -8.28 17.85
CA ILE A 317 -3.56 -7.67 17.75
C ILE A 317 -3.65 -6.33 17.03
N SER A 318 -2.76 -5.40 17.40
CA SER A 318 -2.61 -4.11 16.73
C SER A 318 -3.87 -3.23 16.81
N GLU A 319 -3.94 -2.20 15.97
CA GLU A 319 -5.11 -1.32 15.85
C GLU A 319 -5.77 -1.51 14.49
N SER A 320 -7.04 -1.91 14.51
CA SER A 320 -7.88 -2.03 13.31
C SER A 320 -9.11 -1.16 13.50
N SER A 321 -9.25 -0.12 12.68
CA SER A 321 -10.41 0.79 12.75
C SER A 321 -11.74 0.06 12.56
N THR A 322 -11.77 -0.99 11.73
CA THR A 322 -12.93 -1.89 11.57
C THR A 322 -13.26 -2.63 12.86
N ILE A 323 -12.26 -3.19 13.56
CA ILE A 323 -12.44 -3.86 14.86
C ILE A 323 -12.85 -2.85 15.92
N THR A 324 -12.21 -1.68 16.01
CA THR A 324 -12.52 -0.63 16.98
C THR A 324 -13.98 -0.21 16.87
N CYS A 325 -14.45 0.11 15.66
CA CYS A 325 -15.85 0.47 15.43
C CYS A 325 -16.82 -0.66 15.81
N ALA A 326 -16.51 -1.91 15.41
CA ALA A 326 -17.39 -3.03 15.68
C ALA A 326 -17.49 -3.37 17.17
N LEU A 327 -16.36 -3.42 17.89
CA LEU A 327 -16.34 -3.69 19.33
C LEU A 327 -17.01 -2.58 20.14
N ARG A 328 -16.83 -1.32 19.75
CA ARG A 328 -17.53 -0.18 20.39
C ARG A 328 -19.03 -0.36 20.37
N GLU A 329 -19.55 -0.66 19.19
CA GLU A 329 -20.98 -0.82 18.98
C GLU A 329 -21.52 -2.08 19.67
N VAL A 330 -20.78 -3.18 19.68
CA VAL A 330 -21.13 -4.37 20.47
C VAL A 330 -21.25 -4.01 21.94
N VAL A 331 -20.27 -3.30 22.51
CA VAL A 331 -20.29 -2.88 23.92
C VAL A 331 -21.38 -1.84 24.19
N ALA A 332 -21.69 -0.94 23.26
CA ALA A 332 -22.72 0.07 23.47
C ALA A 332 -24.14 -0.52 23.37
N ASN A 333 -24.39 -1.35 22.35
CA ASN A 333 -25.74 -1.65 21.87
C ASN A 333 -26.17 -3.12 22.01
N SER A 334 -25.33 -3.98 22.60
CA SER A 334 -25.70 -5.36 22.93
C SER A 334 -25.59 -5.65 24.43
N ASP A 335 -26.15 -6.76 24.87
CA ASP A 335 -25.99 -7.28 26.23
C ASP A 335 -24.72 -8.14 26.42
N ILE A 336 -23.84 -8.17 25.41
CA ILE A 336 -22.60 -8.93 25.44
C ILE A 336 -21.59 -8.18 26.30
N SER A 337 -20.98 -8.90 27.24
CA SER A 337 -19.80 -8.45 27.97
C SER A 337 -18.55 -9.00 27.27
N LEU A 338 -17.48 -8.23 27.21
CA LEU A 338 -16.24 -8.62 26.54
C LEU A 338 -15.06 -8.68 27.51
N ASP A 339 -14.31 -9.78 27.47
CA ASP A 339 -12.94 -9.87 27.98
C ASP A 339 -12.00 -9.77 26.78
N LEU A 340 -11.52 -8.56 26.51
CA LEU A 340 -10.71 -8.21 25.36
C LEU A 340 -9.23 -8.27 25.71
N ARG A 341 -8.50 -9.16 25.06
CA ARG A 341 -7.06 -9.31 25.16
C ARG A 341 -6.40 -8.75 23.91
N ILE A 342 -5.48 -7.81 24.09
CA ILE A 342 -4.88 -7.06 22.99
C ILE A 342 -3.38 -7.29 23.03
N LEU A 343 -2.83 -7.82 21.94
CA LEU A 343 -1.38 -7.83 21.70
C LEU A 343 -0.94 -6.43 21.23
N GLU A 344 0.11 -5.91 21.86
CA GLU A 344 0.55 -4.52 21.69
C GLU A 344 1.01 -4.18 20.27
N SER A 345 1.52 -5.14 19.48
CA SER A 345 2.01 -4.96 18.10
C SER A 345 3.26 -4.07 18.00
N ARG A 346 4.43 -4.65 18.21
CA ARG A 346 5.74 -4.05 17.93
C ARG A 346 5.92 -3.77 16.43
N PRO A 347 6.70 -2.74 16.05
CA PRO A 347 7.44 -1.82 16.91
C PRO A 347 6.67 -0.57 17.37
N LEU A 348 5.50 -0.28 16.80
CA LEU A 348 4.79 0.98 17.01
C LEU A 348 3.75 0.93 18.14
N PHE A 349 3.51 -0.24 18.72
CA PHE A 349 2.63 -0.46 19.86
C PHE A 349 1.16 -0.07 19.60
N GLU A 350 0.67 -0.31 18.37
CA GLU A 350 -0.65 0.14 17.96
C GLU A 350 -1.78 -0.43 18.83
N GLY A 351 -1.62 -1.64 19.40
CA GLY A 351 -2.60 -2.24 20.31
C GLY A 351 -2.85 -1.41 21.58
N VAL A 352 -1.88 -0.59 22.02
CA VAL A 352 -2.05 0.34 23.14
C VAL A 352 -3.03 1.46 22.78
N SER A 353 -2.98 1.94 21.53
CA SER A 353 -3.93 2.93 21.00
C SER A 353 -5.36 2.37 21.00
N LEU A 354 -5.54 1.14 20.49
CA LEU A 354 -6.84 0.44 20.53
C LEU A 354 -7.39 0.33 21.96
N ALA A 355 -6.56 -0.08 22.92
CA ALA A 355 -6.96 -0.21 24.31
C ALA A 355 -7.42 1.14 24.90
N SER A 356 -6.66 2.21 24.66
CA SER A 356 -6.98 3.56 25.11
C SER A 356 -8.27 4.09 24.50
N GLU A 357 -8.49 3.83 23.22
CA GLU A 357 -9.64 4.30 22.47
C GLU A 357 -10.93 3.60 22.91
N LEU A 358 -10.86 2.30 23.21
CA LEU A 358 -11.99 1.54 23.77
C LEU A 358 -12.27 1.88 25.24
N SER A 359 -11.24 2.12 26.07
CA SER A 359 -11.43 2.39 27.49
C SER A 359 -12.14 3.73 27.78
N LYS A 360 -11.96 4.74 26.92
CA LYS A 360 -12.54 6.09 27.10
C LYS A 360 -14.06 6.15 26.97
N GLN A 361 -14.70 5.15 26.37
CA GLN A 361 -16.11 5.25 25.96
C GLN A 361 -17.04 4.25 26.65
N VAL A 362 -16.54 3.48 27.62
CA VAL A 362 -17.41 2.69 28.50
C VAL A 362 -17.94 3.63 29.58
N PRO A 363 -19.26 3.87 29.69
CA PRO A 363 -19.81 4.69 30.75
C PRO A 363 -19.37 4.13 32.11
N SER A 364 -18.69 4.94 32.91
CA SER A 364 -18.43 4.59 34.30
C SER A 364 -19.79 4.44 35.00
N PRO A 365 -20.01 3.35 35.76
CA PRO A 365 -21.22 3.20 36.55
C PRO A 365 -21.15 4.11 37.78
N GLN A 366 -21.27 5.43 37.59
CA GLN A 366 -21.67 6.46 38.59
C GLN A 366 -21.39 7.88 38.07
N ALA A 367 -22.43 8.54 37.54
CA ALA A 367 -22.58 10.00 37.58
C ALA A 367 -24.05 10.38 37.34
N SER A 368 -24.98 9.73 38.07
CA SER A 368 -26.36 10.19 38.16
C SER A 368 -26.83 10.08 39.61
N THR A 369 -27.40 11.19 40.08
CA THR A 369 -28.11 11.44 41.35
C THR A 369 -27.27 11.60 42.62
N ASN A 370 -27.02 12.88 42.96
CA ASN A 370 -26.89 13.36 44.34
C ASN A 370 -28.20 13.09 45.10
N GLU A 371 -28.31 11.95 45.76
CA GLU A 371 -29.18 11.82 46.94
C GLU A 371 -28.36 11.34 48.15
N PRO A 372 -28.62 11.86 49.37
CA PRO A 372 -27.90 11.46 50.56
C PRO A 372 -28.25 10.01 50.92
N ILE A 373 -27.22 9.20 51.13
CA ILE A 373 -27.33 7.78 51.48
C ILE A 373 -27.71 7.66 52.96
N SER A 374 -28.82 6.98 53.25
CA SER A 374 -29.14 6.47 54.59
C SER A 374 -28.27 5.25 54.91
N GLU A 375 -27.61 5.27 56.07
CA GLU A 375 -26.77 4.18 56.59
C GLU A 375 -27.65 2.94 56.86
N GLY A 376 -27.43 1.84 56.13
CA GLY A 376 -28.12 0.59 56.44
C GLY A 376 -28.09 -0.54 55.41
N GLU A 377 -27.63 -0.33 54.17
CA GLU A 377 -27.61 -1.40 53.17
C GLU A 377 -26.21 -1.64 52.60
N GLN A 378 -25.66 -2.82 52.89
CA GLN A 378 -24.46 -3.34 52.26
C GLN A 378 -24.68 -3.41 50.74
N ARG A 379 -23.98 -2.55 49.99
CA ARG A 379 -23.88 -2.63 48.53
C ARG A 379 -23.18 -3.93 48.14
N HIS A 380 -23.94 -5.00 47.90
CA HIS A 380 -23.53 -6.07 47.00
C HIS A 380 -23.85 -5.65 45.56
N THR A 381 -22.99 -4.84 44.93
CA THR A 381 -23.10 -4.52 43.50
C THR A 381 -21.74 -4.57 42.80
N GLY A 382 -21.03 -5.68 42.96
CA GLY A 382 -19.87 -6.01 42.12
C GLY A 382 -20.30 -6.62 40.79
N SER A 383 -21.04 -5.89 39.94
CA SER A 383 -21.26 -6.34 38.55
C SER A 383 -19.94 -6.25 37.81
N ALA A 384 -19.50 -7.35 37.17
CA ALA A 384 -18.34 -7.35 36.30
C ALA A 384 -18.47 -6.26 35.21
N PRO A 385 -17.36 -5.63 34.79
CA PRO A 385 -17.40 -4.59 33.77
C PRO A 385 -17.91 -5.17 32.44
N LYS A 386 -18.68 -4.37 31.70
CA LYS A 386 -19.17 -4.73 30.35
C LYS A 386 -18.00 -4.94 29.37
N LEU A 387 -16.87 -4.29 29.62
CA LEU A 387 -15.63 -4.46 28.87
C LEU A 387 -14.45 -4.53 29.84
N LEU A 388 -13.79 -5.68 29.89
CA LEU A 388 -12.49 -5.88 30.51
C LEU A 388 -11.42 -5.85 29.40
N ILE A 389 -10.37 -5.05 29.58
CA ILE A 389 -9.26 -4.98 28.61
C ILE A 389 -7.97 -5.43 29.30
N THR A 390 -7.25 -6.36 28.69
CA THR A 390 -5.91 -6.77 29.12
C THR A 390 -4.92 -6.63 27.98
N LEU A 391 -3.86 -5.85 28.18
CA LEU A 391 -2.77 -5.70 27.23
C LEU A 391 -1.68 -6.76 27.47
N TYR A 392 -1.17 -7.33 26.38
CA TYR A 392 -0.12 -8.33 26.38
C TYR A 392 1.01 -7.90 25.42
N THR A 393 2.24 -8.22 25.77
CA THR A 393 3.34 -8.18 24.80
C THR A 393 3.11 -9.22 23.72
N ASP A 394 3.62 -8.99 22.51
CA ASP A 394 3.47 -9.95 21.40
C ASP A 394 4.09 -11.32 21.73
N ALA A 395 5.17 -11.34 22.50
CA ALA A 395 5.82 -12.56 22.98
C ALA A 395 4.92 -13.41 23.89
N SER A 396 3.89 -12.80 24.49
CA SER A 396 2.91 -13.46 25.34
C SER A 396 1.72 -14.00 24.55
N SER A 397 1.79 -14.12 23.22
CA SER A 397 0.68 -14.58 22.37
C SER A 397 0.01 -15.86 22.86
N ALA A 398 0.77 -16.87 23.28
CA ALA A 398 0.22 -18.12 23.83
C ALA A 398 -0.49 -17.94 25.17
N LEU A 399 0.05 -17.09 26.05
CA LEU A 399 -0.59 -16.77 27.34
C LEU A 399 -1.87 -15.97 27.12
N ALA A 400 -1.84 -14.99 26.22
CA ALA A 400 -3.00 -14.20 25.84
C ALA A 400 -4.09 -15.05 25.19
N SER A 401 -3.70 -16.12 24.50
CA SER A 401 -4.61 -17.08 23.85
C SER A 401 -5.27 -18.08 24.79
N ASP A 402 -4.92 -18.10 26.08
CA ASP A 402 -5.46 -19.10 27.01
C ASP A 402 -6.97 -18.94 27.24
N ASN A 403 -7.73 -19.99 26.94
CA ASN A 403 -9.19 -20.03 27.13
C ASN A 403 -9.92 -18.86 26.46
N VAL A 404 -9.51 -18.47 25.25
CA VAL A 404 -10.22 -17.48 24.42
C VAL A 404 -11.31 -18.16 23.60
N ASP A 405 -12.41 -17.45 23.36
CA ASP A 405 -13.53 -17.96 22.56
C ASP A 405 -13.38 -17.57 21.08
N VAL A 406 -12.84 -16.38 20.83
CA VAL A 406 -12.68 -15.82 19.49
C VAL A 406 -11.32 -15.15 19.36
N VAL A 407 -10.63 -15.41 18.26
CA VAL A 407 -9.52 -14.57 17.78
C VAL A 407 -10.07 -13.70 16.67
N LEU A 408 -10.15 -12.40 16.91
CA LEU A 408 -10.71 -11.42 15.99
C LEU A 408 -9.56 -10.68 15.30
N ILE A 409 -9.43 -10.86 13.99
CA ILE A 409 -8.33 -10.32 13.20
C ILE A 409 -8.87 -9.44 12.09
N GLY A 410 -8.25 -8.28 11.90
CA GLY A 410 -8.57 -7.39 10.79
C GLY A 410 -8.00 -7.93 9.48
N SER A 411 -7.99 -7.08 8.46
CA SER A 411 -7.23 -7.34 7.25
C SER A 411 -6.67 -6.03 6.72
N VAL A 412 -5.53 -6.13 6.06
CA VAL A 412 -5.03 -5.12 5.13
C VAL A 412 -5.41 -5.51 3.70
N ARG A 413 -5.31 -6.81 3.40
CA ARG A 413 -5.61 -7.39 2.08
C ARG A 413 -6.13 -8.82 2.24
N ILE A 414 -7.03 -9.23 1.36
CA ILE A 414 -7.50 -10.62 1.22
C ILE A 414 -7.22 -11.09 -0.21
N ALA A 415 -6.44 -12.16 -0.35
CA ALA A 415 -6.13 -12.77 -1.64
C ALA A 415 -7.33 -13.54 -2.19
N GLU A 416 -7.32 -13.85 -3.50
CA GLU A 416 -8.37 -14.64 -4.16
C GLU A 416 -8.57 -16.02 -3.52
N THR A 417 -7.52 -16.58 -2.92
CA THR A 417 -7.53 -17.87 -2.23
C THR A 417 -8.17 -17.81 -0.84
N GLY A 418 -8.56 -16.62 -0.38
CA GLY A 418 -9.00 -16.37 1.00
C GLY A 418 -7.86 -16.13 1.99
N ALA A 419 -6.59 -16.27 1.59
CA ALA A 419 -5.48 -15.92 2.47
C ALA A 419 -5.56 -14.44 2.88
N VAL A 420 -5.26 -14.12 4.14
CA VAL A 420 -5.39 -12.76 4.68
C VAL A 420 -4.03 -12.21 5.04
N SER A 421 -3.71 -11.03 4.52
CA SER A 421 -2.56 -10.25 4.95
C SER A 421 -2.98 -9.29 6.05
N ASN A 422 -2.34 -9.38 7.20
CA ASN A 422 -2.56 -8.48 8.33
C ASN A 422 -1.23 -8.20 9.06
N LYS A 423 -1.26 -7.33 10.07
CA LYS A 423 -0.09 -6.94 10.87
C LYS A 423 0.70 -8.16 11.37
N THR A 424 2.02 -8.10 11.24
CA THR A 424 2.93 -9.14 11.78
C THR A 424 2.65 -9.40 13.26
N GLY A 425 2.60 -10.68 13.64
CA GLY A 425 2.12 -11.17 14.93
C GLY A 425 0.71 -11.80 14.87
N SER A 426 -0.06 -11.54 13.81
CA SER A 426 -1.39 -12.14 13.59
C SER A 426 -1.33 -13.66 13.40
N LEU A 427 -0.39 -14.17 12.59
CA LEU A 427 -0.23 -15.61 12.37
C LEU A 427 0.26 -16.32 13.65
N PRO A 428 1.29 -15.84 14.36
CA PRO A 428 1.65 -16.37 15.69
C PRO A 428 0.49 -16.37 16.69
N ALA A 429 -0.34 -15.33 16.72
CA ALA A 429 -1.51 -15.27 17.60
C ALA A 429 -2.54 -16.35 17.25
N ILE A 430 -2.85 -16.54 15.96
CA ILE A 430 -3.77 -17.59 15.48
C ILE A 430 -3.23 -18.99 15.78
N LEU A 431 -1.96 -19.25 15.49
CA LEU A 431 -1.33 -20.54 15.75
C LEU A 431 -1.31 -20.85 17.24
N SER A 432 -0.99 -19.85 18.07
CA SER A 432 -1.05 -19.96 19.52
C SER A 432 -2.46 -20.31 20.01
N ALA A 433 -3.48 -19.61 19.50
CA ALA A 433 -4.86 -19.88 19.87
C ALA A 433 -5.35 -21.25 19.42
N LYS A 434 -5.04 -21.69 18.19
CA LYS A 434 -5.40 -23.05 17.76
C LYS A 434 -4.76 -24.14 18.61
N HIS A 435 -3.56 -23.89 19.15
CA HIS A 435 -2.88 -24.83 20.02
C HIS A 435 -3.43 -24.82 21.46
N VAL A 436 -3.51 -23.64 22.08
CA VAL A 436 -3.86 -23.48 23.50
C VAL A 436 -5.37 -23.49 23.73
N SER A 437 -6.15 -22.98 22.77
CA SER A 437 -7.61 -22.91 22.79
C SER A 437 -8.21 -23.50 21.50
N PRO A 438 -8.16 -24.82 21.27
CA PRO A 438 -8.56 -25.45 20.00
C PRO A 438 -10.03 -25.23 19.60
N LYS A 439 -10.88 -24.81 20.54
CA LYS A 439 -12.29 -24.48 20.30
C LYS A 439 -12.51 -23.03 19.87
N ALA A 440 -11.49 -22.17 20.02
CA ALA A 440 -11.57 -20.77 19.64
C ALA A 440 -11.86 -20.64 18.14
N LYS A 441 -12.71 -19.68 17.79
CA LYS A 441 -13.01 -19.35 16.39
C LYS A 441 -12.08 -18.27 15.88
N ILE A 442 -11.45 -18.53 14.73
CA ILE A 442 -10.62 -17.56 14.04
C ILE A 442 -11.50 -16.77 13.07
N VAL A 443 -11.74 -15.51 13.41
CA VAL A 443 -12.70 -14.64 12.71
C VAL A 443 -11.96 -13.49 12.08
N ILE A 444 -12.06 -13.38 10.75
CA ILE A 444 -11.60 -12.23 10.00
C ILE A 444 -12.75 -11.24 9.87
N ILE A 445 -12.52 -9.99 10.26
CA ILE A 445 -13.48 -8.90 10.07
C ILE A 445 -12.90 -7.86 9.11
N SER A 446 -13.59 -7.66 7.98
CA SER A 446 -13.06 -6.88 6.87
C SER A 446 -14.15 -6.33 5.99
N GLU A 447 -13.98 -5.11 5.48
CA GLU A 447 -14.72 -4.61 4.33
C GLU A 447 -14.39 -5.44 3.06
N THR A 448 -15.36 -5.63 2.16
CA THR A 448 -15.12 -6.32 0.88
C THR A 448 -14.15 -5.58 -0.04
N GLU A 449 -13.93 -4.29 0.20
CA GLU A 449 -12.96 -3.49 -0.56
C GLU A 449 -11.50 -3.93 -0.40
N LYS A 450 -11.19 -4.70 0.64
CA LYS A 450 -9.84 -5.21 0.90
C LYS A 450 -9.54 -6.50 0.15
N VAL A 451 -10.53 -7.05 -0.56
CA VAL A 451 -10.29 -8.14 -1.52
C VAL A 451 -9.44 -7.59 -2.66
N ALA A 452 -8.38 -8.32 -2.95
CA ALA A 452 -7.41 -7.94 -3.95
C ALA A 452 -7.74 -8.51 -5.33
N THR A 453 -7.13 -7.97 -6.38
CA THR A 453 -7.20 -8.55 -7.73
C THR A 453 -6.47 -9.90 -7.82
N PRO A 454 -6.79 -10.73 -8.82
CA PRO A 454 -6.26 -12.08 -8.95
C PRO A 454 -4.73 -12.10 -8.99
N GLY A 455 -4.13 -13.13 -8.41
CA GLY A 455 -2.67 -13.24 -8.33
C GLY A 455 -2.18 -13.90 -7.05
N ALA A 456 -0.96 -14.43 -7.12
CA ALA A 456 -0.33 -15.12 -6.01
C ALA A 456 -0.08 -14.16 -4.83
N ALA A 457 -0.43 -14.59 -3.62
CA ALA A 457 -0.22 -13.83 -2.39
C ALA A 457 1.26 -13.42 -2.18
N GLY A 458 2.20 -14.27 -2.61
CA GLY A 458 3.64 -14.01 -2.53
C GLY A 458 4.20 -13.04 -3.58
N ALA A 459 3.43 -12.68 -4.62
CA ALA A 459 3.83 -11.69 -5.61
C ALA A 459 3.57 -10.24 -5.13
N HIS A 460 3.02 -10.07 -3.93
CA HIS A 460 2.71 -8.77 -3.36
C HIS A 460 3.93 -8.13 -2.71
N VAL A 461 4.02 -6.80 -2.81
CA VAL A 461 5.12 -6.02 -2.23
C VAL A 461 5.14 -6.22 -0.72
N VAL A 462 6.25 -6.77 -0.23
CA VAL A 462 6.51 -6.91 1.20
C VAL A 462 6.92 -5.55 1.76
N GLU A 463 6.10 -4.97 2.62
CA GLU A 463 6.45 -3.73 3.32
C GLU A 463 7.45 -4.04 4.45
N ASN A 464 8.74 -3.82 4.15
CA ASN A 464 9.82 -3.86 5.11
C ASN A 464 10.21 -2.42 5.47
N ASN A 465 9.73 -1.95 6.61
CA ASN A 465 9.91 -0.55 7.04
C ASN A 465 11.34 -0.29 7.56
N ASP A 466 11.67 0.97 7.79
CA ASP A 466 12.99 1.37 8.29
C ASP A 466 13.33 0.60 9.60
N PRO A 467 14.46 -0.13 9.65
CA PRO A 467 14.98 -0.75 10.86
C PRO A 467 15.08 0.19 12.07
N ALA A 468 15.27 1.49 11.85
CA ALA A 468 15.32 2.49 12.91
C ALA A 468 14.08 2.45 13.83
N GLN A 469 12.90 2.12 13.30
CA GLN A 469 11.68 1.97 14.10
C GLN A 469 11.82 0.88 15.18
N LEU A 470 12.50 -0.23 14.90
CA LEU A 470 12.80 -1.27 15.89
C LEU A 470 13.86 -0.82 16.88
N MET A 471 14.89 -0.14 16.37
CA MET A 471 16.04 0.31 17.15
C MET A 471 15.64 1.32 18.23
N HIS A 472 14.66 2.19 17.97
CA HIS A 472 14.14 3.15 18.97
C HIS A 472 13.78 2.47 20.30
N ALA A 473 13.16 1.30 20.22
CA ALA A 473 12.75 0.58 21.42
C ALA A 473 13.91 -0.19 22.08
N TRP A 474 15.00 -0.49 21.35
CA TRP A 474 16.22 -1.08 21.91
C TRP A 474 17.13 -0.04 22.57
N THR A 475 17.19 1.17 22.00
CA THR A 475 17.97 2.29 22.54
C THR A 475 17.26 3.06 23.66
N ALA A 476 15.99 2.75 23.92
CA ALA A 476 15.20 3.39 24.95
C ALA A 476 15.87 3.34 26.34
N GLY A 477 15.76 4.45 27.09
CA GLY A 477 16.48 4.65 28.35
C GLY A 477 16.18 3.64 29.46
N PHE A 478 15.02 2.97 29.40
CA PHE A 478 14.65 1.91 30.35
C PHE A 478 15.42 0.60 30.13
N ASN A 479 16.06 0.40 28.97
CA ASN A 479 16.88 -0.78 28.72
C ASN A 479 18.24 -0.65 29.42
N GLY A 480 18.84 -1.77 29.83
CA GLY A 480 20.18 -1.78 30.42
C GLY A 480 21.27 -1.32 29.43
N GLU A 481 22.39 -0.80 29.96
CA GLU A 481 23.50 -0.25 29.15
C GLU A 481 23.94 -1.21 28.05
N ARG A 482 24.11 -2.49 28.37
CA ARG A 482 24.52 -3.54 27.42
C ARG A 482 23.63 -3.59 26.16
N ILE A 483 22.31 -3.45 26.31
CA ILE A 483 21.38 -3.49 25.18
C ILE A 483 21.49 -2.20 24.36
N ARG A 484 21.58 -1.05 25.00
CA ARG A 484 21.72 0.24 24.30
C ARG A 484 23.03 0.33 23.53
N THR A 485 24.14 -0.10 24.14
CA THR A 485 25.44 -0.18 23.47
C THR A 485 25.36 -1.14 22.28
N ALA A 486 24.78 -2.33 22.45
CA ALA A 486 24.63 -3.30 21.37
C ALA A 486 23.76 -2.76 20.22
N ALA A 487 22.63 -2.12 20.53
CA ALA A 487 21.76 -1.50 19.53
C ALA A 487 22.51 -0.44 18.71
N GLY A 488 23.38 0.35 19.33
CA GLY A 488 24.22 1.32 18.64
C GLY A 488 25.34 0.71 17.76
N THR A 489 25.64 -0.58 17.92
CA THR A 489 26.64 -1.31 17.09
C THR A 489 26.03 -2.10 15.94
N LEU A 490 24.71 -2.30 15.94
CA LEU A 490 24.02 -3.00 14.86
C LEU A 490 23.88 -2.08 13.64
N PRO A 491 24.15 -2.57 12.43
CA PRO A 491 24.01 -1.77 11.23
C PRO A 491 22.55 -1.33 11.05
N SER A 492 22.30 -0.03 10.92
CA SER A 492 21.00 0.52 10.51
C SER A 492 20.70 0.31 9.02
N ARG A 493 21.47 -0.55 8.34
CA ARG A 493 21.39 -0.72 6.89
C ARG A 493 20.15 -1.51 6.51
N HIS A 494 19.43 -1.00 5.52
CA HIS A 494 18.28 -1.66 4.92
C HIS A 494 18.71 -3.01 4.32
N CYS A 495 17.89 -4.03 4.55
CA CYS A 495 18.05 -5.35 3.96
C CYS A 495 17.03 -5.50 2.84
N ALA A 496 17.48 -5.51 1.60
CA ALA A 496 16.78 -6.16 0.50
C ALA A 496 17.69 -7.29 0.00
N PHE A 497 17.09 -8.46 -0.19
CA PHE A 497 17.59 -9.69 -0.82
C PHE A 497 19.10 -9.81 -1.03
N ALA A 498 19.70 -10.80 -0.35
CA ALA A 498 21.08 -11.25 -0.53
C ALA A 498 21.54 -11.13 -1.99
N GLN A 499 22.38 -10.13 -2.25
CA GLN A 499 23.14 -10.03 -3.47
C GLN A 499 24.59 -9.77 -3.09
N HIS A 500 25.46 -10.60 -3.65
CA HIS A 500 26.89 -10.67 -3.40
C HIS A 500 27.58 -9.31 -3.53
N ASP A 501 27.72 -8.60 -2.42
CA ASP A 501 28.77 -7.61 -2.26
C ASP A 501 30.13 -8.35 -2.28
N ASN A 502 30.83 -8.28 -3.41
CA ASN A 502 32.20 -8.79 -3.56
C ASN A 502 33.23 -8.01 -2.72
N ASN A 503 32.80 -7.01 -1.95
CA ASN A 503 33.61 -6.37 -0.93
C ASN A 503 33.43 -7.10 0.40
N ARG A 504 34.16 -8.21 0.57
CA ARG A 504 34.36 -8.86 1.87
C ARG A 504 34.98 -7.86 2.85
N SER A 505 34.14 -7.14 3.58
CA SER A 505 34.54 -6.60 4.87
C SER A 505 35.03 -7.78 5.71
N ASN A 506 36.19 -7.64 6.35
CA ASN A 506 36.84 -8.70 7.13
C ASN A 506 36.07 -9.09 8.42
N HIS A 507 34.76 -8.87 8.47
CA HIS A 507 33.90 -9.20 9.59
C HIS A 507 33.40 -10.64 9.44
N ALA A 508 33.56 -11.43 10.51
CA ALA A 508 33.18 -12.84 10.53
C ALA A 508 31.65 -13.07 10.54
N ALA A 509 30.83 -12.03 10.71
CA ALA A 509 29.38 -12.14 10.76
C ALA A 509 28.70 -10.94 10.08
N GLU A 510 27.66 -11.22 9.29
CA GLU A 510 26.76 -10.25 8.69
C GLU A 510 25.45 -10.21 9.49
N VAL A 511 24.95 -9.02 9.81
CA VAL A 511 23.75 -8.84 10.64
C VAL A 511 22.72 -8.01 9.89
N HIS A 512 21.50 -8.55 9.79
CA HIS A 512 20.38 -7.94 9.09
C HIS A 512 19.25 -7.65 10.07
N VAL A 513 18.66 -6.45 9.98
CA VAL A 513 17.47 -6.08 10.75
C VAL A 513 16.30 -5.95 9.79
N SER A 514 15.23 -6.69 10.05
CA SER A 514 14.02 -6.69 9.22
C SER A 514 12.81 -6.25 10.04
N ASN A 515 12.03 -5.35 9.46
CA ASN A 515 10.81 -4.77 10.04
C ASN A 515 9.64 -4.99 9.06
N VAL A 516 9.34 -6.26 8.80
CA VAL A 516 8.20 -6.65 7.96
C VAL A 516 6.89 -6.31 8.67
N SER A 517 6.07 -5.50 8.03
CA SER A 517 4.84 -4.97 8.64
C SER A 517 3.63 -5.88 8.51
N PHE A 518 3.59 -6.71 7.46
CA PHE A 518 2.46 -7.60 7.22
C PHE A 518 2.91 -9.02 6.93
N GLU A 519 2.11 -9.97 7.38
CA GLU A 519 2.30 -11.39 7.12
C GLU A 519 1.00 -12.02 6.62
N TRP A 520 1.12 -13.18 5.99
CA TRP A 520 -0.01 -13.92 5.44
C TRP A 520 -0.52 -14.99 6.40
N ILE A 521 -1.83 -15.02 6.56
CA ILE A 521 -2.59 -16.04 7.27
C ILE A 521 -3.20 -16.98 6.22
N PRO A 522 -2.82 -18.27 6.21
CA PRO A 522 -3.41 -19.26 5.33
C PRO A 522 -4.93 -19.43 5.55
N PRO A 523 -5.72 -19.66 4.48
CA PRO A 523 -7.17 -19.78 4.58
C PRO A 523 -7.64 -20.99 5.41
N ASP A 524 -6.86 -22.06 5.49
CA ASP A 524 -7.15 -23.24 6.32
C ASP A 524 -7.10 -22.95 7.84
N LEU A 525 -6.47 -21.83 8.22
CA LEU A 525 -6.48 -21.39 9.61
C LEU A 525 -7.69 -20.52 9.96
N ILE A 526 -8.48 -20.09 8.98
CA ILE A 526 -9.58 -19.13 9.16
C ILE A 526 -10.92 -19.89 9.20
N ASP A 527 -11.73 -19.65 10.24
CA ASP A 527 -13.06 -20.25 10.34
C ASP A 527 -14.12 -19.43 9.60
N VAL A 528 -14.04 -18.10 9.67
CA VAL A 528 -15.12 -17.20 9.24
C VAL A 528 -14.59 -15.87 8.71
N TYR A 529 -15.16 -15.39 7.60
CA TYR A 529 -14.97 -14.03 7.06
C TYR A 529 -16.25 -13.22 7.25
N LEU A 530 -16.22 -12.18 8.09
CA LEU A 530 -17.34 -11.27 8.34
C LEU A 530 -17.12 -9.94 7.60
N THR A 531 -18.10 -9.55 6.79
CA THR A 531 -18.06 -8.35 5.96
C THR A 531 -19.34 -7.55 6.05
N GLU A 532 -19.40 -6.39 5.39
CA GLU A 532 -20.62 -5.58 5.28
C GLU A 532 -21.72 -6.29 4.47
N ARG A 533 -21.38 -7.36 3.75
CA ARG A 533 -22.31 -8.22 3.00
C ARG A 533 -22.72 -9.48 3.78
N GLY A 534 -22.34 -9.56 5.05
CA GLY A 534 -22.53 -10.75 5.88
C GLY A 534 -21.29 -11.66 5.85
N GLN A 535 -21.52 -12.95 6.15
CA GLN A 535 -20.47 -13.96 6.14
C GLN A 535 -20.16 -14.39 4.69
N LEU A 536 -18.90 -14.33 4.29
CA LEU A 536 -18.44 -14.75 2.97
C LEU A 536 -17.74 -16.12 3.01
N THR A 537 -17.88 -16.85 1.91
CA THR A 537 -17.08 -18.04 1.60
C THR A 537 -15.82 -17.67 0.82
N VAL A 538 -14.87 -18.61 0.70
CA VAL A 538 -13.69 -18.42 -0.16
C VAL A 538 -14.11 -18.27 -1.63
N GLU A 539 -15.16 -18.98 -2.06
CA GLU A 539 -15.73 -18.85 -3.40
C GLU A 539 -16.32 -17.46 -3.66
N ASP A 540 -16.94 -16.84 -2.65
CA ASP A 540 -17.44 -15.47 -2.78
C ASP A 540 -16.28 -14.47 -2.88
N ILE A 541 -15.20 -14.68 -2.11
CA ILE A 541 -13.98 -13.87 -2.18
C ILE A 541 -13.33 -13.98 -3.56
N ALA A 542 -13.22 -15.20 -4.12
CA ALA A 542 -12.67 -15.42 -5.45
C ALA A 542 -13.47 -14.69 -6.55
N LYS A 543 -14.81 -14.73 -6.50
CA LYS A 543 -15.67 -13.99 -7.44
C LYS A 543 -15.49 -12.48 -7.34
N LEU A 544 -15.34 -11.95 -6.12
CA LEU A 544 -15.05 -10.53 -5.90
C LEU A 544 -13.70 -10.14 -6.48
N SER A 545 -12.68 -10.99 -6.27
CA SER A 545 -11.34 -10.81 -6.84
C SER A 545 -11.37 -10.77 -8.37
N GLU A 546 -12.01 -11.74 -9.01
CA GLU A 546 -12.15 -11.81 -10.47
C GLU A 546 -12.87 -10.58 -11.05
N THR A 547 -13.95 -10.14 -10.39
CA THR A 547 -14.68 -8.94 -10.79
C THR A 547 -13.79 -7.69 -10.71
N LEU A 548 -13.01 -7.56 -9.63
CA LEU A 548 -12.07 -6.45 -9.47
C LEU A 548 -10.95 -6.50 -10.53
N GLY A 549 -10.41 -7.68 -10.84
CA GLY A 549 -9.38 -7.84 -11.88
C GLY A 549 -9.90 -7.44 -13.26
N THR A 550 -11.15 -7.79 -13.58
CA THR A 550 -11.80 -7.39 -14.83
C THR A 550 -11.98 -5.87 -14.92
N GLU A 551 -12.41 -5.22 -13.83
CA GLU A 551 -12.56 -3.77 -13.80
C GLU A 551 -11.21 -3.03 -13.82
N GLU A 552 -10.18 -3.57 -13.14
CA GLU A 552 -8.81 -3.06 -13.19
C GLU A 552 -8.30 -3.02 -14.63
N GLU A 553 -8.39 -4.15 -15.35
CA GLU A 553 -7.97 -4.25 -16.74
C GLU A 553 -8.81 -3.29 -17.62
N ARG A 554 -10.13 -3.26 -17.43
CA ARG A 554 -11.02 -2.39 -18.22
C ARG A 554 -10.68 -0.91 -18.10
N PHE A 555 -10.33 -0.43 -16.92
CA PHE A 555 -10.04 0.97 -16.69
C PHE A 555 -8.59 1.36 -16.94
N PHE A 556 -7.64 0.43 -16.81
CA PHE A 556 -6.21 0.75 -16.78
C PHE A 556 -5.37 0.09 -17.88
N ARG A 557 -5.94 -0.72 -18.78
CA ARG A 557 -5.17 -1.38 -19.84
C ARG A 557 -4.62 -0.41 -20.89
N ASP A 558 -5.42 0.58 -21.28
CA ASP A 558 -5.21 1.47 -22.43
C ASP A 558 -4.60 2.83 -22.06
N ILE A 559 -4.33 3.07 -20.77
CA ILE A 559 -3.72 4.31 -20.28
C ILE A 559 -2.20 4.26 -20.30
#